data_AF-A0A1S3PAE9-F1
#
_entry.id   AF-A0A1S3PAE9-F1
#
_cell.length_a   1.000
_cell.length_b   1.000
_cell.length_c   1.000
_cell.angle_alpha   90.00
_cell.angle_beta   90.00
_cell.angle_gamma   90.00
#
_symmetry.space_group_name_H-M   'P 1'
#
loop_
_entity.id
_entity.type
_entity.pdbx_description
1 polymer ?
#
loop_
_entity_poly.entity_id
_entity_poly.type
_entity_poly.pdbx_seq_one_letter_code
_entity_poly.pdbx_strand_id
1 'polypeptide(L)' 'MAEAAKRIYTEFVQVDAPRQINIDCETRQEITNSMSQPTLSCFDKAQRVIYKLMKKDSYPRFLKSEIYQALLEPSDAS' A
#
# COMPACT_ATOMS: atom_id res chain seq x y z
N MET A 1 13.37 1.44 13.58
CA MET A 1 12.43 2.54 13.27
C MET A 1 12.89 3.32 12.06
N ALA A 2 14.00 4.06 12.13
CA ALA A 2 14.53 4.83 11.00
C ALA A 2 14.84 3.97 9.75
N GLU A 3 15.47 2.81 9.92
CA GLU A 3 15.77 1.91 8.79
C GLU A 3 14.51 1.36 8.09
N ALA A 4 13.48 0.99 8.86
CA ALA A 4 12.21 0.52 8.29
C ALA A 4 11.49 1.65 7.54
N ALA A 5 11.46 2.86 8.11
CA ALA A 5 10.86 4.02 7.46
C ALA A 5 11.58 4.37 6.15
N LYS A 6 12.92 4.37 6.14
CA LYS A 6 13.71 4.59 4.91
C LYS A 6 13.41 3.56 3.84
N ARG A 7 13.36 2.27 4.20
CA ARG A 7 13.02 1.19 3.25
C ARG A 7 11.64 1.37 2.64
N ILE A 8 10.63 1.67 3.46
CA ILE A 8 9.27 1.94 2.96
C ILE A 8 9.29 3.16 2.04
N TYR A 9 10.02 4.21 2.42
CA TYR A 9 10.11 5.43 1.63
C TYR A 9 10.73 5.17 0.25
N THR A 10 11.89 4.51 0.19
CA THR A 10 12.59 4.29 -1.08
C THR A 10 11.90 3.27 -1.98
N GLU A 11 11.18 2.29 -1.41
CA GLU A 11 10.49 1.26 -2.20
C GLU A 11 9.12 1.75 -2.72
N PHE A 12 8.40 2.57 -1.96
CA PHE A 12 7.00 2.90 -2.24
C PHE A 12 6.69 4.40 -2.38
N VAL A 13 7.42 5.31 -1.71
CA VAL A 13 6.99 6.72 -1.59
C VAL A 13 7.84 7.69 -2.42
N GLN A 14 9.14 7.46 -2.55
CA GLN A 14 10.03 8.32 -3.31
C GLN A 14 9.53 8.45 -4.76
N VAL A 15 9.80 9.61 -5.38
CA VAL A 15 9.59 9.75 -6.83
C VAL A 15 10.45 8.71 -7.54
N ASP A 16 9.86 8.04 -8.54
CA ASP A 16 10.48 6.94 -9.30
C ASP A 16 10.85 5.70 -8.46
N ALA A 17 10.23 5.54 -7.28
CA ALA A 17 10.37 4.33 -6.50
C ALA A 17 9.92 3.09 -7.30
N PRO A 18 10.59 1.93 -7.16
CA PRO A 18 10.33 0.75 -7.97
C PRO A 18 8.89 0.22 -7.81
N ARG A 19 8.25 0.49 -6.66
CA ARG A 19 6.86 0.13 -6.36
C ARG A 19 6.07 1.36 -5.93
N GLN A 20 6.31 2.49 -6.59
CA GLN A 20 5.70 3.77 -6.26
C GLN A 20 4.17 3.66 -6.11
N ILE A 21 3.67 4.04 -4.94
CA ILE A 21 2.24 4.03 -4.64
C ILE A 21 1.55 5.29 -5.16
N ASN A 22 0.29 5.13 -5.56
CA ASN A 22 -0.56 6.22 -6.04
C ASN A 22 -1.09 7.05 -4.86
N ILE A 23 -0.35 8.09 -4.48
CA ILE A 23 -0.71 9.09 -3.48
C ILE A 23 -0.50 10.50 -4.05
N ASP A 24 -1.29 11.46 -3.56
CA ASP A 24 -1.18 12.87 -3.94
C ASP A 24 0.16 13.50 -3.52
N CYS A 25 0.49 14.61 -4.18
CA CYS A 25 1.75 15.32 -3.97
C CYS A 25 1.91 15.82 -2.53
N GLU A 26 0.81 16.26 -1.90
CA GLU A 26 0.82 16.78 -0.53
C GLU A 26 1.23 15.68 0.47
N THR A 27 0.57 14.52 0.42
CA THR A 27 0.87 13.36 1.25
C THR A 27 2.31 12.90 1.06
N ARG A 28 2.81 12.89 -0.18
CA ARG A 28 4.20 12.50 -0.48
C ARG A 28 5.20 13.49 0.14
N GLN A 29 4.91 14.79 0.06
CA GLN A 29 5.78 15.82 0.62
C GLN A 29 5.80 15.76 2.15
N GLU A 30 4.64 15.56 2.80
CA GLU A 30 4.54 15.37 4.26
C GLU A 30 5.43 14.20 4.73
N ILE A 31 5.33 13.04 4.05
CA ILE A 31 6.16 11.88 4.37
C ILE A 31 7.64 12.21 4.16
N THR A 32 8.00 12.83 3.04
CA THR A 32 9.39 13.20 2.71
C THR A 32 10.00 14.07 3.81
N ASN A 33 9.27 15.08 4.29
CA ASN A 33 9.74 15.96 5.36
C ASN A 33 9.96 15.20 6.68
N SER A 34 9.07 14.25 6.98
CA SER A 34 9.15 13.43 8.19
C SER A 34 10.30 12.41 8.19
N MET A 35 10.95 12.15 7.05
CA MET A 35 12.05 11.18 6.97
C MET A 35 13.33 11.64 7.70
N SER A 36 13.45 12.93 8.00
CA SER A 36 14.51 13.47 8.87
C SER A 36 14.42 12.94 10.31
N GLN A 37 13.19 12.77 10.82
CA GLN A 37 12.91 12.20 12.13
C GLN A 37 11.66 11.30 12.06
N PRO A 38 11.82 10.03 11.62
CA PRO A 38 10.68 9.16 11.41
C PRO A 38 9.97 8.79 12.71
N THR A 39 8.65 8.92 12.70
CA THR A 39 7.72 8.48 13.76
C THR A 39 6.94 7.25 13.32
N LEU A 40 6.20 6.64 14.24
CA LEU A 40 5.29 5.53 13.92
C LEU A 40 4.15 5.95 12.98
N SER A 41 3.78 7.22 12.97
CA SER A 41 2.64 7.75 12.23
C SER A 41 2.99 8.38 10.89
N CYS A 42 4.28 8.38 10.49
CA CYS A 42 4.75 8.97 9.24
C CYS A 42 3.93 8.54 8.02
N PHE A 43 3.45 7.31 7.99
CA PHE A 43 2.78 6.73 6.82
C PHE A 43 1.26 6.59 6.98
N ASP A 44 0.67 7.02 8.10
CA ASP A 44 -0.76 6.78 8.42
C ASP A 44 -1.69 7.38 7.36
N LYS A 45 -1.39 8.59 6.87
CA LYS A 45 -2.19 9.25 5.82
C LYS A 45 -2.13 8.43 4.52
N ALA A 46 -0.93 8.08 4.06
CA ALA A 46 -0.76 7.25 2.86
C ALA A 46 -1.42 5.87 3.01
N GLN A 47 -1.25 5.20 4.16
CA GLN A 47 -1.87 3.90 4.42
C GLN A 47 -3.39 3.97 4.30
N ARG A 48 -4.03 5.00 4.88
CA ARG A 48 -5.48 5.21 4.77
C ARG A 48 -5.93 5.45 3.32
N VAL A 49 -5.17 6.23 2.55
CA VAL A 49 -5.47 6.51 1.13
C VAL A 49 -5.38 5.23 0.32
N ILE A 50 -4.28 4.48 0.43
CA ILE A 50 -4.08 3.23 -0.32
C ILE A 50 -5.08 2.16 0.07
N TYR A 51 -5.41 2.04 1.37
CA TYR A 51 -6.45 1.12 1.81
C TYR A 51 -7.81 1.43 1.17
N LYS A 52 -8.22 2.70 1.15
CA LYS A 52 -9.47 3.12 0.50
C LYS A 52 -9.44 2.85 -1.01
N LEU A 53 -8.31 3.10 -1.67
CA LEU A 53 -8.14 2.84 -3.10
C LEU A 53 -8.28 1.34 -3.41
N MET A 54 -7.57 0.48 -2.66
CA MET A 54 -7.68 -0.97 -2.80
C MET A 54 -9.11 -1.44 -2.55
N LYS A 55 -9.78 -0.95 -1.50
CA LYS A 55 -11.15 -1.32 -1.18
C LYS A 55 -12.14 -0.94 -2.29
N LYS A 56 -11.92 0.20 -2.96
CA LYS A 56 -12.81 0.70 -4.01
C LYS A 56 -12.59 0.01 -5.37
N ASP A 57 -11.35 -0.34 -5.69
CA ASP A 57 -10.97 -0.80 -7.02
C ASP A 57 -10.45 -2.26 -7.05
N SER A 58 -9.32 -2.53 -6.41
CA SER A 58 -8.70 -3.87 -6.45
C SER A 58 -9.56 -4.94 -5.80
N TYR A 59 -10.21 -4.63 -4.68
CA TYR A 59 -10.96 -5.61 -3.89
C TYR A 59 -12.21 -6.14 -4.59
N PRO A 60 -13.10 -5.32 -5.18
CA PRO A 60 -14.23 -5.83 -5.96
C PRO A 60 -13.80 -6.65 -7.18
N ARG A 61 -12.67 -6.30 -7.83
CA ARG A 61 -12.11 -7.07 -8.94
C ARG A 61 -11.56 -8.41 -8.46
N PHE A 62 -10.86 -8.43 -7.33
CA PHE A 62 -10.36 -9.64 -6.70
C PHE A 62 -11.50 -10.62 -6.38
N LEU A 63 -12.61 -10.16 -5.78
CA LEU A 63 -13.76 -11.01 -5.47
C LEU A 63 -14.41 -11.66 -6.70
N LYS A 64 -14.28 -11.03 -7.88
CA LYS A 64 -14.78 -11.56 -9.16
C LYS A 64 -13.76 -12.38 -9.94
N SER A 65 -12.50 -12.36 -9.52
CA SER A 65 -11.42 -13.04 -10.23
C SER A 65 -11.51 -14.55 -10.05
N GLU A 66 -11.08 -15.30 -11.07
CA GLU A 66 -10.99 -16.77 -11.04
C GLU A 66 -10.13 -17.25 -9.86
N ILE A 67 -9.09 -16.48 -9.50
CA ILE A 67 -8.23 -16.75 -8.34
C ILE A 67 -9.06 -16.87 -7.07
N TYR A 68 -9.96 -15.91 -6.82
CA TYR A 68 -10.79 -15.93 -5.62
C TYR A 68 -11.89 -16.99 -5.72
N GLN A 69 -12.49 -17.18 -6.89
CA GLN A 69 -13.53 -18.20 -7.09
C GLN A 69 -12.97 -19.62 -6.86
N ALA A 70 -11.78 -19.92 -7.35
CA ALA A 70 -11.11 -21.20 -7.11
C ALA A 70 -10.80 -21.46 -5.62
N LEU A 71 -10.66 -20.43 -4.79
CA LEU A 71 -10.50 -20.59 -3.34
C LEU A 71 -11.83 -20.90 -2.62
N LEU A 72 -12.96 -20.60 -3.26
CA LEU A 72 -14.29 -20.91 -2.73
C LEU A 72 -14.78 -22.29 -3.15
N GLU A 73 -14.20 -22.86 -4.21
CA GLU A 73 -14.44 -24.24 -4.57
C GLU A 73 -13.90 -25.12 -3.44
N PRO A 74 -14.76 -25.95 -2.81
CA PRO A 74 -14.27 -26.92 -1.85
C PRO A 74 -13.28 -27.82 -2.59
N SER A 75 -12.07 -27.96 -2.05
CA SER A 75 -11.17 -29.00 -2.49
C SER A 75 -11.95 -30.31 -2.35
N ASP A 76 -12.34 -30.92 -3.47
CA ASP A 76 -12.80 -32.31 -3.48
C ASP A 76 -11.59 -33.15 -3.08
N ALA A 77 -11.35 -33.22 -1.77
CA ALA A 77 -10.57 -34.25 -1.13
C ALA A 77 -11.39 -35.53 -1.26
N SER A 78 -11.32 -36.13 -2.44
CA SER A 78 -11.61 -37.55 -2.68
C SER A 78 -10.46 -38.39 -2.17
#